data_AF-A0A4Q6BWQ9-F1
#
_entry.id   AF-A0A4Q6BWQ9-F1
#
_cell.length_a   1.000
_cell.length_b   1.000
_cell.length_c   1.000
_cell.angle_alpha   90.00
_cell.angle_beta   90.00
_cell.angle_gamma   90.00
#
_symmetry.space_group_name_H-M   'P 1'
#
loop_
_entity.id
_entity.type
_entity.pdbx_description
1 polymer ?
#
loop_
_entity_poly.entity_id
_entity_poly.type
_entity_poly.pdbx_seq_one_letter_code
_entity_poly.pdbx_strand_id
1 'polypeptide(L)'
;MKLLVSFKRMEHLPEGLKTLVHQSVEILGEVIRHELGDAKYQRIDNLREKMASLRKLDHDEAIVPLREALSELQDLSSEERIEIAQSYTLMLEVMNSCENAYRSHRIAERNLKLPADRPESIVYVLTAHPTEARSPHNIAIFHQVLKQLIPLYRKQPVELSGLDRLKLRHSLELA
;
A
#
# COMPACT_ATOMS: atom_id res chain seq x y z
N MET A 1 6.47 -25.03 -29.07
CA MET A 1 5.87 -23.74 -29.52
C MET A 1 5.95 -22.76 -28.34
N LYS A 2 6.86 -21.78 -28.40
CA LYS A 2 7.13 -20.84 -27.29
C LYS A 2 5.98 -19.83 -27.18
N LEU A 3 5.07 -20.01 -26.21
CA LEU A 3 4.19 -18.95 -25.73
C LEU A 3 4.99 -18.03 -24.80
N LEU A 4 5.84 -17.21 -25.40
CA LEU A 4 6.39 -16.04 -24.72
C LEU A 4 5.28 -15.00 -24.64
N VAL A 5 4.49 -15.05 -23.57
CA VAL A 5 3.70 -13.91 -23.12
C VAL A 5 4.71 -12.81 -22.83
N SER A 6 4.84 -11.86 -23.75
CA SER A 6 5.64 -10.65 -23.54
C SER A 6 4.96 -9.83 -22.45
N PHE A 7 5.32 -10.11 -21.20
CA PHE A 7 5.17 -9.16 -20.11
C PHE A 7 6.11 -7.99 -20.45
N LYS A 8 5.58 -6.98 -21.12
CA LYS A 8 6.26 -5.69 -21.21
C LYS A 8 6.39 -5.19 -19.76
N ARG A 9 7.57 -5.36 -19.15
CA ARG A 9 7.90 -4.71 -17.87
C ARG A 9 7.68 -3.23 -18.11
N MET A 10 6.68 -2.64 -17.44
CA MET A 10 6.58 -1.19 -17.42
C MET A 10 7.77 -0.72 -16.59
N GLU A 11 8.75 -0.09 -17.24
CA GLU A 11 9.93 0.47 -16.56
C GLU A 11 9.54 1.63 -15.61
N HIS A 12 8.31 2.14 -15.71
CA HIS A 12 7.78 3.21 -14.88
C HIS A 12 6.35 2.92 -14.39
N LEU A 13 6.08 3.16 -13.10
CA LEU A 13 4.72 3.09 -12.55
C LEU A 13 3.79 4.11 -13.24
N PRO A 14 2.52 3.75 -13.53
CA PRO A 14 1.54 4.68 -14.08
C PRO A 14 1.34 5.89 -13.18
N GLU A 15 1.24 7.09 -13.76
CA GLU A 15 1.16 8.32 -12.98
C GLU A 15 -0.08 8.37 -12.07
N GLY A 16 -1.24 7.94 -12.58
CA GLY A 16 -2.45 7.85 -11.77
C GLY A 16 -2.32 6.92 -10.55
N LEU A 17 -1.47 5.89 -10.61
CA LEU A 17 -1.22 5.02 -9.45
C LEU A 17 -0.34 5.74 -8.42
N LYS A 18 0.68 6.47 -8.87
CA LYS A 18 1.51 7.28 -7.97
C LYS A 18 0.67 8.35 -7.28
N THR A 19 -0.20 9.05 -8.03
CA THR A 19 -1.10 10.06 -7.47
C THR A 19 -2.06 9.45 -6.45
N LEU A 20 -2.67 8.29 -6.76
CA LEU A 20 -3.57 7.61 -5.82
C LEU A 20 -2.84 7.20 -4.53
N VAL A 21 -1.64 6.62 -4.65
CA VAL A 21 -0.82 6.25 -3.49
C VAL A 21 -0.47 7.47 -2.67
N HIS A 22 0.02 8.55 -3.30
CA HIS A 22 0.39 9.78 -2.61
C HIS A 22 -0.78 10.37 -1.83
N GLN A 23 -1.94 10.57 -2.47
CA GLN A 23 -3.12 11.14 -1.81
C GLN A 23 -3.66 10.22 -0.70
N SER A 24 -3.61 8.90 -0.88
CA SER A 24 -4.09 7.95 0.14
C SER A 24 -3.17 7.88 1.36
N VAL A 25 -1.84 7.91 1.14
CA VAL A 25 -0.85 7.92 2.23
C VAL A 25 -0.84 9.27 2.96
N GLU A 26 -1.06 10.37 2.26
CA GLU A 26 -1.25 11.69 2.89
C GLU A 26 -2.44 11.67 3.87
N ILE A 27 -3.58 11.11 3.45
CA ILE A 27 -4.76 10.97 4.31
C ILE A 27 -4.45 10.05 5.51
N LEU A 28 -3.73 8.94 5.31
CA LEU A 28 -3.27 8.10 6.42
C LEU A 28 -2.38 8.89 7.39
N GLY A 29 -1.50 9.75 6.87
CA GLY A 29 -0.66 10.63 7.69
C GLY A 29 -1.48 11.59 8.55
N GLU A 30 -2.57 12.15 8.02
CA GLU A 30 -3.52 12.95 8.80
C GLU A 30 -4.16 12.14 9.94
N VAL A 31 -4.53 10.88 9.68
CA VAL A 31 -5.09 9.97 10.69
C VAL A 31 -4.06 9.63 11.77
N ILE A 32 -2.84 9.25 11.39
CA ILE A 32 -1.76 8.95 12.34
C ILE A 32 -1.47 10.17 13.23
N ARG A 33 -1.43 11.37 12.64
CA ARG A 33 -1.24 12.61 13.40
C ARG A 33 -2.37 12.89 14.37
N HIS A 34 -3.62 12.62 13.97
CA HIS A 34 -4.78 12.78 14.83
C HIS A 34 -4.74 11.80 16.03
N GLU A 35 -4.41 10.53 15.80
CA GLU A 35 -4.44 9.49 16.83
C GLU A 35 -3.23 9.53 17.77
N LEU A 36 -2.02 9.79 17.24
CA LEU A 36 -0.77 9.71 18.03
C LEU A 36 -0.23 11.09 18.44
N GLY A 37 -0.76 12.17 17.87
CA GLY A 37 -0.26 13.52 18.05
C GLY A 37 0.99 13.85 17.21
N ASP A 38 1.31 15.13 17.14
CA ASP A 38 2.32 15.67 16.22
C ASP A 38 3.72 15.09 16.45
N ALA A 39 4.15 14.96 17.70
CA ALA A 39 5.51 14.49 18.01
C ALA A 39 5.76 13.06 17.53
N LYS A 40 4.80 12.15 17.76
CA LYS A 40 4.88 10.75 17.34
C LYS A 40 4.73 10.62 15.83
N TYR A 41 3.79 11.35 15.23
CA TYR A 41 3.66 11.43 13.77
C TYR A 41 4.96 11.89 13.11
N GLN A 42 5.56 12.97 13.59
CA GLN A 42 6.79 13.51 13.00
C GLN A 42 7.94 12.51 13.08
N ARG A 43 8.02 11.71 14.15
CA ARG A 43 9.00 10.63 14.25
C ARG A 43 8.81 9.57 13.17
N ILE A 44 7.57 9.10 12.99
CA ILE A 44 7.21 8.12 11.95
C ILE A 44 7.55 8.66 10.55
N ASP A 45 7.18 9.91 10.28
CA ASP A 45 7.37 10.54 8.99
C ASP A 45 8.86 10.80 8.69
N ASN A 46 9.62 11.28 9.67
CA ASN A 46 11.07 11.45 9.56
C ASN A 46 11.78 10.12 9.27
N LEU A 47 11.39 9.04 9.97
CA LEU A 47 11.94 7.71 9.71
C LEU A 47 11.58 7.24 8.29
N ARG A 48 10.36 7.53 7.79
CA ARG A 48 9.94 7.20 6.43
C ARG A 48 10.80 7.93 5.40
N GLU A 49 11.04 9.22 5.60
CA GLU A 49 11.88 10.03 4.71
C GLU A 49 13.33 9.58 4.72
N LYS A 50 13.89 9.30 5.91
CA LYS A 50 15.22 8.70 6.07
C LYS A 50 15.30 7.41 5.27
N MET A 51 14.39 6.46 5.46
CA MET A 51 14.40 5.19 4.71
C MET A 51 14.18 5.37 3.20
N ALA A 52 13.41 6.37 2.78
CA ALA A 52 13.19 6.65 1.37
C ALA A 52 14.46 7.20 0.68
N SER A 53 15.24 8.04 1.37
CA SER A 53 16.48 8.61 0.83
C SER A 53 17.58 7.56 0.64
N LEU A 54 17.62 6.54 1.51
CA LEU A 54 18.59 5.44 1.44
C LEU A 54 18.41 4.54 0.21
N ARG A 55 17.25 4.54 -0.45
CA ARG A 55 16.99 3.66 -1.62
C ARG A 55 17.89 3.94 -2.83
N LYS A 56 18.50 5.12 -2.87
CA LYS A 56 19.38 5.56 -3.96
C LYS A 56 20.87 5.37 -3.64
N LEU A 57 21.19 5.00 -2.41
CA LEU A 57 22.56 4.80 -1.97
C LEU A 57 23.01 3.38 -2.27
N ASP A 58 24.31 3.22 -2.49
CA ASP A 58 24.91 1.90 -2.53
C ASP A 58 24.96 1.27 -1.14
N HIS A 59 25.17 -0.05 -1.09
CA HIS A 59 25.09 -0.82 0.16
C HIS A 59 25.99 -0.22 1.26
N ASP A 60 27.25 0.08 0.94
CA ASP A 60 28.23 0.56 1.91
C ASP A 60 27.87 1.95 2.46
N GLU A 61 27.29 2.81 1.62
CA GLU A 61 26.84 4.15 2.00
C GLU A 61 25.61 4.10 2.92
N ALA A 62 24.76 3.07 2.78
CA ALA A 62 23.56 2.91 3.59
C ALA A 62 23.83 2.32 4.99
N ILE A 63 24.99 1.69 5.23
CA ILE A 63 25.26 0.98 6.51
C ILE A 63 25.17 1.92 7.72
N VAL A 64 25.85 3.07 7.67
CA VAL A 64 25.89 4.02 8.78
C VAL A 64 24.50 4.57 9.11
N PRO A 65 23.73 5.16 8.17
CA PRO A 65 22.41 5.69 8.49
C PRO A 65 21.40 4.61 8.90
N LEU A 66 21.55 3.36 8.43
CA LEU A 66 20.74 2.23 8.91
C LEU A 66 21.06 1.86 10.36
N ARG A 67 22.34 1.86 10.75
CA ARG A 67 22.74 1.60 12.15
C ARG A 67 22.24 2.70 13.08
N GLU A 68 22.31 3.96 12.66
CA GLU A 68 21.75 5.07 13.42
C GLU A 68 20.23 4.92 13.60
N ALA A 69 19.49 4.63 12.53
CA ALA A 69 18.06 4.41 12.62
C ALA A 69 17.70 3.21 13.51
N LEU A 70 18.50 2.14 13.47
CA LEU A 70 18.32 1.00 14.37
C LEU A 70 18.55 1.38 15.83
N SER A 71 19.61 2.14 16.13
CA SER A 71 19.88 2.63 17.48
C SER A 71 18.73 3.50 17.99
N GLU A 72 18.26 4.45 17.18
CA GLU A 72 17.11 5.30 17.50
C GLU A 72 15.88 4.46 17.86
N LEU A 73 15.59 3.39 17.12
CA LEU A 73 14.47 2.48 17.40
C LEU A 73 14.67 1.62 18.66
N GLN A 74 15.91 1.26 18.97
CA GLN A 74 16.24 0.47 20.18
C GLN A 74 16.03 1.30 21.45
N ASP A 75 16.28 2.59 21.39
CA ASP A 75 16.12 3.52 22.53
C ASP A 75 14.64 3.85 22.83
N LEU A 76 13.72 3.50 21.93
CA LEU A 76 12.28 3.71 22.14
C LEU A 76 11.69 2.71 23.15
N SER A 77 10.57 3.10 23.74
CA SER A 77 9.73 2.16 24.49
C SER A 77 9.11 1.11 23.56
N SER A 78 8.67 -0.01 24.15
CA SER A 78 7.98 -1.05 23.39
C SER A 78 6.66 -0.55 22.77
N GLU A 79 5.97 0.35 23.46
CA GLU A 79 4.74 0.97 22.95
C GLU A 79 5.03 1.82 21.70
N GLU A 80 6.02 2.71 21.75
CA GLU A 80 6.41 3.54 20.60
C GLU A 80 6.87 2.70 19.41
N ARG A 81 7.59 1.59 19.65
CA ARG A 81 7.96 0.65 18.57
C ARG A 81 6.73 -0.01 17.94
N ILE A 82 5.73 -0.36 18.73
CA ILE A 82 4.48 -0.95 18.23
C ILE A 82 3.72 0.07 17.39
N GLU A 83 3.60 1.32 17.85
CA GLU A 83 2.94 2.40 17.12
C GLU A 83 3.59 2.65 15.76
N ILE A 84 4.93 2.67 15.73
CA ILE A 84 5.71 2.77 14.49
C ILE A 84 5.42 1.58 13.58
N ALA A 85 5.52 0.35 14.09
CA ALA A 85 5.29 -0.86 13.32
C ALA A 85 3.89 -0.88 12.71
N GLN A 86 2.85 -0.58 13.51
CA GLN A 86 1.46 -0.50 13.06
C GLN A 86 1.27 0.55 11.97
N SER A 87 1.89 1.73 12.13
CA SER A 87 1.82 2.81 11.14
C SER A 87 2.41 2.37 9.79
N TYR A 88 3.56 1.69 9.79
CA TYR A 88 4.15 1.16 8.55
C TYR A 88 3.36 -0.01 7.97
N THR A 89 2.76 -0.86 8.81
CA THR A 89 1.85 -1.92 8.36
C THR A 89 0.64 -1.33 7.65
N LEU A 90 -0.03 -0.34 8.25
CA LEU A 90 -1.18 0.33 7.64
C LEU A 90 -0.79 1.05 6.34
N MET A 91 0.37 1.72 6.31
CA MET A 91 0.87 2.37 5.10
C MET A 91 1.08 1.35 3.97
N LEU A 92 1.68 0.20 4.26
CA LEU A 92 1.87 -0.88 3.28
C LEU A 92 0.52 -1.42 2.79
N GLU A 93 -0.45 -1.60 3.67
CA GLU A 93 -1.80 -2.07 3.31
C GLU A 93 -2.55 -1.06 2.43
N VAL A 94 -2.41 0.24 2.69
CA VAL A 94 -2.95 1.32 1.83
C VAL A 94 -2.29 1.27 0.46
N MET A 95 -0.96 1.17 0.38
CA MET A 95 -0.23 1.05 -0.87
C MET A 95 -0.68 -0.17 -1.67
N ASN A 96 -0.77 -1.34 -1.02
CA ASN A 96 -1.27 -2.59 -1.62
C ASN A 96 -2.71 -2.45 -2.14
N SER A 97 -3.57 -1.73 -1.41
CA SER A 97 -4.95 -1.47 -1.82
C SER A 97 -5.03 -0.58 -3.06
N CYS A 98 -4.18 0.45 -3.15
CA CYS A 98 -4.05 1.28 -4.35
C CYS A 98 -3.56 0.46 -5.56
N GLU A 99 -2.56 -0.40 -5.37
CA GLU A 99 -2.09 -1.30 -6.42
C GLU A 99 -3.19 -2.28 -6.87
N ASN A 100 -3.98 -2.81 -5.94
CA ASN A 100 -5.09 -3.71 -6.25
C ASN A 100 -6.21 -2.99 -7.00
N ALA A 101 -6.49 -1.72 -6.70
CA ALA A 101 -7.41 -0.90 -7.47
C ALA A 101 -6.93 -0.74 -8.91
N TYR A 102 -5.64 -0.42 -9.11
CA TYR A 102 -5.01 -0.37 -10.43
C TYR A 102 -5.08 -1.71 -11.16
N ARG A 103 -4.70 -2.83 -10.52
CA ARG A 103 -4.76 -4.17 -11.13
C ARG A 103 -6.18 -4.53 -11.55
N SER A 104 -7.18 -4.23 -10.70
CA SER A 104 -8.59 -4.46 -10.99
C SER A 104 -9.05 -3.66 -12.21
N HIS A 105 -8.60 -2.40 -12.33
CA HIS A 105 -8.85 -1.59 -13.52
C HIS A 105 -8.25 -2.21 -14.79
N ARG A 106 -6.96 -2.58 -14.74
CA ARG A 106 -6.26 -3.17 -15.89
C ARG A 106 -6.83 -4.49 -16.34
N ILE A 107 -7.33 -5.31 -15.41
CA ILE A 107 -8.03 -6.56 -15.74
C ILE A 107 -9.34 -6.24 -16.46
N ALA A 108 -10.11 -5.26 -15.97
CA ALA A 108 -11.37 -4.86 -16.59
C ALA A 108 -11.19 -4.28 -18.00
N GLU A 109 -10.09 -3.57 -18.28
CA GLU A 109 -9.77 -3.06 -19.62
C GLU A 109 -9.34 -4.16 -20.61
N ARG A 110 -8.93 -5.34 -20.12
CA ARG A 110 -8.49 -6.41 -21.00
C ARG A 110 -9.71 -7.05 -21.67
N ASN A 111 -9.82 -6.86 -22.98
CA ASN A 111 -10.65 -7.69 -23.84
C ASN A 111 -10.02 -9.08 -23.96
N LEU A 112 -10.27 -9.92 -22.95
CA LEU A 112 -9.82 -11.31 -22.95
C LEU A 112 -10.61 -12.10 -23.99
N LYS A 113 -9.96 -12.46 -25.09
CA LYS A 113 -10.49 -13.50 -25.99
C LYS A 113 -10.42 -14.83 -25.26
N LEU A 114 -11.58 -15.39 -24.96
CA LEU A 114 -11.64 -16.70 -24.32
C LEU A 114 -11.13 -17.76 -25.33
N PRO A 115 -10.19 -18.63 -24.94
CA PRO A 115 -9.74 -19.71 -25.81
C PRO A 115 -10.91 -20.67 -26.10
N ALA A 116 -10.85 -21.31 -27.28
CA ALA A 116 -11.81 -22.31 -27.71
C ALA A 116 -11.69 -23.60 -26.89
N ASP A 117 -10.46 -23.96 -26.53
CA ASP A 117 -10.14 -25.06 -25.63
C ASP A 117 -10.07 -24.51 -24.19
N ARG A 118 -10.98 -24.97 -23.33
CA ARG A 118 -11.10 -24.51 -21.94
C ARG A 118 -11.01 -25.71 -21.01
N PRO A 119 -10.37 -25.58 -19.85
CA PRO A 119 -10.38 -26.64 -18.85
C PRO A 119 -11.81 -26.93 -18.40
N GLU A 120 -12.11 -28.20 -18.16
CA GLU A 120 -13.41 -28.65 -17.65
C GLU A 120 -13.68 -28.12 -16.23
N SER A 121 -12.63 -27.99 -15.41
CA SER A 121 -12.74 -27.44 -14.05
C SER A 121 -11.49 -26.68 -13.62
N ILE A 122 -11.68 -25.76 -12.68
CA ILE A 122 -10.63 -25.04 -11.96
C ILE A 122 -10.89 -25.27 -10.47
N VAL A 123 -9.93 -25.89 -9.78
CA VAL A 123 -10.01 -26.16 -8.33
C VAL A 123 -9.03 -25.25 -7.61
N TYR A 124 -9.55 -24.34 -6.79
CA TYR A 124 -8.73 -23.48 -5.92
C TYR A 124 -8.53 -24.16 -4.56
N VAL A 125 -7.27 -24.42 -4.20
CA VAL A 125 -6.90 -24.93 -2.86
C VAL A 125 -6.29 -23.77 -2.08
N LEU A 126 -7.03 -23.27 -1.08
CA LEU A 126 -6.56 -22.18 -0.22
C LEU A 126 -5.63 -22.75 0.84
N THR A 127 -4.41 -22.22 0.93
CA THR A 127 -3.43 -22.60 1.95
C THR A 127 -3.29 -21.48 2.98
N ALA A 128 -2.84 -21.81 4.18
CA ALA A 128 -2.50 -20.80 5.18
C ALA A 128 -1.42 -19.84 4.64
N HIS A 129 -1.52 -18.57 4.99
CA HIS A 129 -0.48 -17.59 4.68
C HIS A 129 0.67 -17.75 5.68
N PRO A 130 1.94 -17.88 5.23
CA PRO A 130 3.05 -18.27 6.10
C PRO A 130 3.45 -17.20 7.13
N THR A 131 3.16 -15.93 6.86
CA THR A 131 3.67 -14.79 7.63
C THR A 131 2.59 -13.76 7.98
N GLU A 132 1.32 -14.04 7.68
CA GLU A 132 0.27 -13.03 7.82
C GLU A 132 -1.02 -13.64 8.37
N ALA A 133 -1.26 -13.40 9.65
CA ALA A 133 -2.54 -13.67 10.28
C ALA A 133 -3.35 -12.37 10.29
N ARG A 134 -4.15 -12.14 9.24
CA ARG A 134 -5.05 -10.99 9.20
C ARG A 134 -6.30 -11.30 10.02
N SER A 135 -6.73 -10.37 10.87
CA SER A 135 -8.04 -10.48 11.51
C SER A 135 -9.14 -10.35 10.44
N PRO A 136 -10.29 -11.07 10.57
CA PRO A 136 -11.42 -10.88 9.67
C PRO A 136 -11.92 -9.43 9.61
N HIS A 137 -11.75 -8.68 10.71
CA HIS A 137 -12.12 -7.27 10.79
C HIS A 137 -11.25 -6.39 9.88
N ASN A 138 -9.93 -6.56 9.94
CA ASN A 138 -8.99 -5.81 9.10
C ASN A 138 -9.23 -6.12 7.62
N ILE A 139 -9.53 -7.39 7.29
CA ILE A 139 -9.91 -7.79 5.92
C ILE A 139 -11.17 -7.02 5.47
N ALA A 140 -12.19 -6.91 6.32
CA ALA A 140 -13.43 -6.21 5.99
C ALA A 140 -13.19 -4.71 5.73
N ILE A 141 -12.38 -4.05 6.57
CA ILE A 141 -12.04 -2.63 6.42
C ILE A 141 -11.26 -2.39 5.13
N PHE A 142 -10.21 -3.18 4.86
CA PHE A 142 -9.43 -3.00 3.63
C PHE A 142 -10.19 -3.40 2.36
N HIS A 143 -11.18 -4.30 2.46
CA HIS A 143 -12.14 -4.50 1.37
C HIS A 143 -12.99 -3.26 1.11
N GLN A 144 -13.43 -2.54 2.15
CA GLN A 144 -14.17 -1.28 2.00
C GLN A 144 -13.28 -0.16 1.43
N VAL A 145 -12.03 -0.06 1.88
CA VAL A 145 -11.04 0.86 1.30
C VAL A 145 -10.85 0.56 -0.18
N LEU A 146 -10.61 -0.70 -0.56
CA LEU A 146 -10.45 -1.10 -1.97
C LEU A 146 -11.68 -0.76 -2.82
N LYS A 147 -12.89 -0.97 -2.32
CA LYS A 147 -14.15 -0.61 -3.01
C LYS A 147 -14.24 0.90 -3.29
N GLN A 148 -13.65 1.74 -2.46
CA GLN A 148 -13.57 3.18 -2.69
C GLN A 148 -12.45 3.54 -3.67
N LEU A 149 -11.28 2.90 -3.57
CA LEU A 149 -10.13 3.21 -4.43
C LEU A 149 -10.35 2.81 -5.90
N ILE A 150 -11.06 1.73 -6.19
CA ILE A 150 -11.36 1.28 -7.58
C ILE A 150 -12.03 2.38 -8.42
N PRO A 151 -13.18 2.97 -8.02
CA PRO A 151 -13.81 4.03 -8.79
C PRO A 151 -12.99 5.33 -8.80
N LEU A 152 -12.18 5.60 -7.76
CA LEU A 152 -11.28 6.76 -7.75
C LEU A 152 -10.19 6.64 -8.81
N TYR A 153 -9.57 5.46 -8.94
CA TYR A 153 -8.56 5.21 -9.97
C TYR A 153 -9.13 5.33 -11.39
N ARG A 154 -10.42 4.99 -11.59
CA ARG A 154 -11.11 5.09 -12.88
C ARG A 154 -11.33 6.54 -13.33
N LYS A 155 -11.42 7.48 -12.39
CA LYS A 155 -11.47 8.91 -12.73
C LYS A 155 -10.07 9.32 -13.20
N GLN A 156 -9.96 9.79 -14.44
CA GLN A 156 -8.70 10.30 -15.00
C GLN A 156 -8.89 11.78 -15.37
N PRO A 157 -8.05 12.70 -14.86
CA PRO A 157 -6.94 12.46 -13.93
C PRO A 157 -7.42 11.97 -12.56
N VAL A 158 -6.54 11.23 -11.86
CA VAL A 158 -6.84 10.77 -10.49
C VAL A 158 -6.78 11.97 -9.56
N GLU A 159 -7.92 12.33 -8.99
CA GLU A 159 -8.02 13.42 -8.03
C GLU A 159 -9.12 13.09 -7.01
N LEU A 160 -8.75 13.07 -5.73
CA LEU A 160 -9.69 12.85 -4.64
C LEU A 160 -10.40 14.17 -4.30
N SER A 161 -11.71 14.21 -4.53
CA SER A 161 -12.56 15.32 -4.06
C SER A 161 -12.59 15.38 -2.52
N GLY A 162 -13.05 16.49 -1.94
CA GLY A 162 -13.19 16.61 -0.49
C GLY A 162 -14.06 15.51 0.13
N LEU A 163 -15.11 15.06 -0.58
CA LEU A 163 -15.94 13.93 -0.15
C LEU A 163 -15.20 12.59 -0.24
N ASP A 164 -14.38 12.39 -1.27
CA ASP A 164 -13.58 11.18 -1.44
C ASP A 164 -12.52 11.08 -0.33
N ARG A 165 -11.86 12.19 0.00
CA ARG A 165 -10.91 12.28 1.13
C ARG A 165 -11.59 11.94 2.45
N LEU A 166 -12.76 12.52 2.74
CA LEU A 166 -13.48 12.27 3.99
C LEU A 166 -13.88 10.80 4.16
N LYS A 167 -14.39 10.15 3.10
CA LYS A 167 -14.78 8.74 3.13
C LYS A 167 -13.59 7.81 3.33
N LEU A 168 -12.49 8.09 2.63
CA LEU A 168 -11.27 7.31 2.76
C LEU A 168 -10.68 7.48 4.17
N ARG A 169 -10.60 8.72 4.66
CA ARG A 169 -10.16 9.03 6.03
C ARG A 169 -10.96 8.25 7.06
N HIS A 170 -12.30 8.33 7.01
CA HIS A 170 -13.16 7.59 7.93
C HIS A 170 -12.89 6.08 7.91
N SER A 171 -12.62 5.52 6.73
CA SER A 171 -12.31 4.08 6.63
C SER A 171 -10.95 3.72 7.21
N LEU A 172 -9.99 4.66 7.18
CA LEU A 172 -8.67 4.49 7.76
C LEU A 172 -8.66 4.73 9.28
N GLU A 173 -9.54 5.58 9.81
CA GLU A 173 -9.75 5.76 11.26
C GLU A 173 -10.34 4.50 11.92
N LEU A 174 -10.99 3.62 11.14
CA LEU A 174 -11.51 2.34 11.61
C LEU A 174 -10.49 1.19 11.54
N ALA A 175 -9.36 1.39 10.85
CA ALA A 175 -8.36 0.37 10.54
C ALA A 175 -7.36 0.15 11.68
#